data_AF-H8X0T6-F1
#
_entry.id   AF-H8X0T6-F1
#
_cell.length_a   1.000
_cell.length_b   1.000
_cell.length_c   1.000
_cell.angle_alpha   90.00
_cell.angle_beta   90.00
_cell.angle_gamma   90.00
#
_symmetry.space_group_name_H-M   'P 1'
#
loop_
_entity.id
_entity.type
_entity.pdbx_description
1 polymer ?
#
loop_
_entity_poly.entity_id
_entity_poly.type
_entity_poly.pdbx_seq_one_letter_code
_entity_poly.pdbx_strand_id
1 'polypeptide(L)'
;MAQSYKLLQRQLRRLPLPRGIILDGSKVLKQHYQLGKSKRFELLFHRILDQEQYKKINEILDAIYKVEKPQWYSELINIPYMKVKGHWPTIHLIDVLTENAKTKDTYYDKLAKPFSVVQSLNLKSKISQVPLPLMKKYSQQVNPVLNIIKEVQKAYTFIMSQRTFEITKHPFEVFYYPSKLGTPEHPVGIDSLLRKKVSHVKNILETFQPISKEELEKLMKSRGKINPNFFRHLQRKRTEQTTSYQVKKLIIKEKVLSEEQLQDIIRKYLRQQYYLENTNYKLNQL
;
A
#
# COMPACT_ATOMS: atom_id res chain seq x y z
N MET A 1 -19.29 -14.51 17.01
CA MET A 1 -20.66 -14.53 16.44
C MET A 1 -20.74 -13.42 15.39
N ALA A 2 -21.25 -13.68 14.18
CA ALA A 2 -21.35 -12.63 13.16
C ALA A 2 -22.41 -11.60 13.57
N GLN A 3 -22.03 -10.32 13.71
CA GLN A 3 -23.02 -9.27 13.99
C GLN A 3 -24.05 -9.17 12.87
N SER A 4 -25.31 -8.93 13.24
CA SER A 4 -26.38 -8.74 12.26
C SER A 4 -26.13 -7.48 11.42
N TYR A 5 -26.48 -7.52 10.14
CA TYR A 5 -26.32 -6.37 9.23
C TYR A 5 -26.94 -5.08 9.79
N LYS A 6 -28.09 -5.19 10.47
CA LYS A 6 -28.77 -4.06 11.13
C LYS A 6 -27.90 -3.40 12.20
N LEU A 7 -27.10 -4.16 12.95
CA LEU A 7 -26.18 -3.62 13.95
C LEU A 7 -25.00 -2.87 13.30
N LEU A 8 -24.40 -3.45 12.26
CA LEU A 8 -23.33 -2.80 11.50
C LEU A 8 -23.80 -1.50 10.85
N GLN A 9 -25.01 -1.49 10.30
CA GLN A 9 -25.60 -0.27 9.72
C GLN A 9 -25.86 0.80 10.78
N ARG A 10 -26.27 0.41 11.99
CA ARG A 10 -26.44 1.34 13.12
C ARG A 10 -25.10 1.92 13.56
N GLN A 11 -24.04 1.12 13.63
CA GLN A 11 -22.69 1.58 13.94
C GLN A 11 -22.15 2.54 12.87
N LEU A 12 -22.34 2.24 11.59
CA LEU A 12 -21.95 3.13 10.49
C LEU A 12 -22.63 4.50 10.59
N ARG A 13 -23.94 4.52 10.90
CA ARG A 13 -24.69 5.77 11.15
C ARG A 13 -24.28 6.52 12.41
N ARG A 14 -23.43 5.95 13.27
CA ARG A 14 -22.86 6.60 14.45
C ARG A 14 -21.45 7.13 14.20
N LEU A 15 -20.85 6.87 13.04
CA LEU A 15 -19.49 7.34 12.75
C LEU A 15 -19.40 8.87 12.66
N PRO A 16 -18.22 9.44 12.99
CA PRO A 16 -17.91 10.87 12.84
C PRO A 16 -17.65 11.24 11.37
N LEU A 17 -18.61 10.96 10.49
CA LEU A 17 -18.52 11.21 9.05
C LEU A 17 -19.70 12.08 8.59
N PRO A 18 -19.54 12.90 7.54
CA PRO A 18 -20.64 13.58 6.88
C PRO A 18 -21.71 12.61 6.36
N ARG A 19 -22.95 13.09 6.23
CA ARG A 19 -24.09 12.26 5.81
C ARG A 19 -23.90 11.65 4.42
N GLY A 20 -23.31 12.37 3.48
CA GLY A 20 -23.05 11.85 2.13
C GLY A 20 -22.15 10.61 2.17
N ILE A 21 -21.04 10.70 2.92
CA ILE A 21 -20.10 9.58 3.09
C ILE A 21 -20.76 8.36 3.77
N ILE A 22 -21.65 8.60 4.73
CA ILE A 22 -22.41 7.54 5.40
C ILE A 22 -23.33 6.80 4.42
N LEU A 23 -23.98 7.53 3.50
CA LEU A 23 -24.86 6.93 2.49
C LEU A 23 -24.06 6.06 1.52
N ASP A 24 -22.93 6.55 1.02
CA ASP A 24 -22.08 5.79 0.10
C ASP A 24 -21.47 4.57 0.80
N GLY A 25 -20.97 4.75 2.02
CA GLY A 25 -20.49 3.65 2.84
C GLY A 25 -21.54 2.59 3.13
N SER A 26 -22.83 2.96 3.22
CA SER A 26 -23.91 1.99 3.43
C SER A 26 -24.13 1.05 2.24
N LYS A 27 -23.92 1.54 1.00
CA LYS A 27 -24.00 0.74 -0.22
C LYS A 27 -22.86 -0.27 -0.26
N VAL A 28 -21.64 0.20 -0.01
CA VAL A 28 -20.43 -0.63 0.02
C VAL A 28 -20.50 -1.68 1.14
N LEU A 29 -20.93 -1.29 2.35
CA LEU A 29 -21.15 -2.21 3.47
C LEU A 29 -22.12 -3.34 3.09
N LYS A 30 -23.22 -3.02 2.38
CA LYS A 30 -24.19 -4.02 1.93
C LYS A 30 -23.54 -5.05 1.00
N GLN A 31 -22.76 -4.59 0.01
CA GLN A 31 -22.03 -5.46 -0.91
C GLN A 31 -21.03 -6.36 -0.16
N HIS A 32 -20.22 -5.79 0.74
CA HIS A 32 -19.26 -6.57 1.52
C HIS A 32 -19.92 -7.56 2.49
N TYR A 33 -21.10 -7.24 3.01
CA TYR A 33 -21.87 -8.16 3.85
C TYR A 33 -22.39 -9.35 3.05
N GLN A 34 -22.94 -9.10 1.85
CA GLN A 34 -23.38 -10.17 0.94
C GLN A 34 -22.22 -11.09 0.53
N LEU A 35 -21.01 -10.54 0.37
CA LEU A 35 -19.80 -11.29 0.07
C LEU A 35 -19.15 -11.95 1.31
N GLY A 36 -19.73 -11.84 2.51
CA GLY A 36 -19.19 -12.41 3.74
C GLY A 36 -17.92 -11.73 4.28
N LYS A 37 -17.54 -10.56 3.74
CA LYS A 37 -16.31 -9.81 4.08
C LYS A 37 -16.56 -8.68 5.10
N SER A 38 -17.65 -8.75 5.86
CA SER A 38 -18.08 -7.70 6.79
C SER A 38 -17.25 -7.57 8.08
N LYS A 39 -16.49 -8.60 8.46
CA LYS A 39 -15.68 -8.62 9.69
C LYS A 39 -14.67 -7.46 9.78
N ARG A 40 -14.12 -7.01 8.64
CA ARG A 40 -13.20 -5.87 8.60
C ARG A 40 -13.89 -4.59 9.05
N PHE A 41 -15.12 -4.34 8.60
CA PHE A 41 -15.90 -3.16 9.00
C PHE A 41 -16.26 -3.20 10.48
N GLU A 42 -16.65 -4.37 11.00
CA GLU A 42 -16.94 -4.57 12.42
C GLU A 42 -15.75 -4.16 13.31
N LEU A 43 -14.55 -4.66 12.99
CA LEU A 43 -13.33 -4.31 13.71
C LEU A 43 -13.00 -2.82 13.64
N LEU A 44 -13.19 -2.19 12.47
CA LEU A 44 -12.96 -0.76 12.29
C LEU A 44 -13.96 0.08 13.09
N PHE A 45 -15.24 -0.28 13.09
CA PHE A 45 -16.27 0.43 13.84
C PHE A 45 -16.02 0.35 15.33
N HIS A 46 -15.67 -0.83 15.86
CA HIS A 46 -15.29 -0.99 17.27
C HIS A 46 -14.06 -0.14 17.63
N ARG A 47 -13.02 -0.13 16.79
CA ARG A 47 -11.82 0.69 17.02
C ARG A 47 -12.12 2.20 17.05
N ILE A 48 -13.05 2.68 16.25
CA ILE A 48 -13.37 4.11 16.18
C ILE A 48 -14.39 4.53 17.24
N LEU A 49 -15.46 3.75 17.44
CA LEU A 49 -16.54 4.10 18.36
C LEU A 49 -16.22 3.71 19.81
N ASP A 50 -15.64 2.52 20.01
CA ASP A 50 -15.39 1.99 21.36
C ASP A 50 -14.02 2.40 21.88
N GLN A 51 -12.98 2.28 21.05
CA GLN A 51 -11.59 2.63 21.41
C GLN A 51 -11.18 4.06 21.03
N GLU A 52 -12.08 4.85 20.41
CA GLU A 52 -11.86 6.27 20.08
C GLU A 52 -10.61 6.53 19.21
N GLN A 53 -10.25 5.58 18.33
CA GLN A 53 -9.09 5.68 17.44
C GLN A 53 -9.41 6.40 16.12
N TYR A 54 -9.65 7.71 16.16
CA TYR A 54 -10.12 8.50 15.01
C TYR A 54 -9.15 8.58 13.82
N LYS A 55 -7.85 8.31 14.02
CA LYS A 55 -6.89 8.20 12.90
C LYS A 55 -7.27 7.09 11.90
N LYS A 56 -8.04 6.08 12.34
CA LYS A 56 -8.53 4.97 11.49
C LYS A 56 -9.72 5.34 10.60
N ILE A 57 -10.21 6.58 10.68
CA ILE A 57 -11.21 7.08 9.72
C ILE A 57 -10.70 6.95 8.29
N ASN A 58 -9.40 7.17 8.06
CA ASN A 58 -8.76 7.02 6.76
C ASN A 58 -8.94 5.60 6.20
N GLU A 59 -8.79 4.56 7.03
CA GLU A 59 -8.97 3.17 6.62
C GLU A 59 -10.43 2.86 6.22
N ILE A 60 -11.41 3.53 6.85
CA ILE A 60 -12.81 3.43 6.45
C ILE A 60 -13.05 4.13 5.11
N LEU A 61 -12.51 5.33 4.93
CA LEU A 61 -12.65 6.07 3.67
C LEU A 61 -12.02 5.30 2.50
N ASP A 62 -10.85 4.70 2.71
CA ASP A 62 -10.22 3.82 1.73
C ASP A 62 -11.09 2.60 1.42
N ALA A 63 -11.72 1.98 2.43
CA ALA A 63 -12.61 0.85 2.21
C ALA A 63 -13.90 1.22 1.45
N ILE A 64 -14.33 2.48 1.49
CA ILE A 64 -15.54 2.97 0.81
C ILE A 64 -15.22 3.41 -0.63
N TYR A 65 -14.13 4.14 -0.82
CA TYR A 65 -13.83 4.84 -2.08
C TYR A 65 -12.63 4.28 -2.86
N LYS A 66 -11.94 3.24 -2.38
CA LYS A 66 -10.85 2.56 -3.11
C LYS A 66 -11.20 1.11 -3.41
N VAL A 67 -12.43 0.90 -3.88
CA VAL A 67 -12.94 -0.43 -4.22
C VAL A 67 -12.28 -0.94 -5.50
N GLU A 68 -12.14 -0.07 -6.49
CA GLU A 68 -11.55 -0.41 -7.78
C GLU A 68 -10.03 -0.22 -7.74
N LYS A 69 -9.30 -1.33 -7.89
CA LYS A 69 -7.84 -1.32 -7.97
C LYS A 69 -7.40 -1.47 -9.42
N PRO A 70 -6.35 -0.76 -9.87
CA PRO A 70 -5.84 -0.95 -11.22
C PRO A 70 -5.32 -2.39 -11.39
N GLN A 71 -5.47 -2.94 -12.59
CA GLN A 71 -5.15 -4.35 -12.87
C GLN A 71 -3.69 -4.71 -12.52
N TRP A 72 -2.74 -3.85 -12.90
CA TRP A 72 -1.31 -4.04 -12.61
C TRP A 72 -1.01 -4.18 -11.11
N TYR A 73 -1.81 -3.54 -10.25
CA TYR A 73 -1.63 -3.60 -8.80
C TYR A 73 -2.05 -4.97 -8.25
N SER A 74 -3.19 -5.48 -8.72
CA SER A 74 -3.68 -6.82 -8.36
C SER A 74 -2.69 -7.91 -8.81
N GLU A 75 -2.12 -7.74 -10.00
CA GLU A 75 -1.09 -8.63 -10.54
C GLU A 75 0.19 -8.58 -9.69
N LEU A 76 0.67 -7.39 -9.33
CA LEU A 76 1.86 -7.23 -8.48
C LEU A 76 1.75 -7.95 -7.14
N ILE A 77 0.62 -7.85 -6.45
CA ILE A 77 0.42 -8.53 -5.16
C ILE A 77 0.65 -10.04 -5.32
N ASN A 78 0.07 -10.61 -6.39
CA ASN A 78 0.08 -12.05 -6.66
C ASN A 78 1.40 -12.55 -7.25
N ILE A 79 2.25 -11.67 -7.80
CA ILE A 79 3.54 -12.08 -8.37
C ILE A 79 4.50 -12.50 -7.24
N PRO A 80 5.00 -13.76 -7.26
CA PRO A 80 6.02 -14.22 -6.32
C PRO A 80 7.37 -13.57 -6.62
N TYR A 81 8.18 -13.37 -5.57
CA TYR A 81 9.45 -12.63 -5.67
C TYR A 81 10.43 -13.23 -6.69
N MET A 82 10.40 -14.55 -6.91
CA MET A 82 11.27 -15.24 -7.86
C MET A 82 11.12 -14.72 -9.29
N LYS A 83 9.89 -14.37 -9.69
CA LYS A 83 9.61 -13.81 -11.02
C LYS A 83 10.05 -12.35 -11.14
N VAL A 84 10.23 -11.66 -10.02
CA VAL A 84 10.63 -10.25 -9.95
C VAL A 84 12.16 -10.10 -9.94
N LYS A 85 12.88 -11.09 -9.39
CA LYS A 85 14.34 -11.06 -9.16
C LYS A 85 15.14 -10.64 -10.41
N GLY A 86 14.78 -11.14 -11.60
CA GLY A 86 15.50 -10.83 -12.85
C GLY A 86 15.08 -9.53 -13.55
N HIS A 87 14.08 -8.82 -13.02
CA HIS A 87 13.52 -7.63 -13.67
C HIS A 87 13.55 -6.39 -12.76
N TRP A 88 13.88 -6.55 -11.48
CA TRP A 88 14.04 -5.44 -10.56
C TRP A 88 15.36 -4.71 -10.83
N PRO A 89 15.39 -3.37 -10.78
CA PRO A 89 16.63 -2.63 -10.99
C PRO A 89 17.56 -2.82 -9.78
N THR A 90 18.75 -3.35 -10.05
CA THR A 90 19.79 -3.64 -9.06
C THR A 90 21.06 -2.89 -9.40
N ILE A 91 21.68 -2.26 -8.41
CA ILE A 91 22.95 -1.55 -8.55
C ILE A 91 23.98 -2.25 -7.67
N HIS A 92 25.04 -2.75 -8.28
CA HIS A 92 26.23 -3.21 -7.58
C HIS A 92 27.14 -2.01 -7.35
N LEU A 93 27.38 -1.64 -6.09
CA LEU A 93 28.12 -0.41 -5.78
C LEU A 93 29.58 -0.46 -6.25
N ILE A 94 30.13 -1.64 -6.52
CA ILE A 94 31.45 -1.77 -7.14
C ILE A 94 31.51 -1.07 -8.51
N ASP A 95 30.42 -1.07 -9.28
CA ASP A 95 30.41 -0.43 -10.59
C ASP A 95 30.62 1.08 -10.47
N VAL A 96 30.15 1.67 -9.36
CA VAL A 96 30.22 3.11 -9.06
C VAL A 96 31.50 3.48 -8.32
N LEU A 97 31.96 2.62 -7.40
CA LEU A 97 33.08 2.91 -6.51
C LEU A 97 34.45 2.60 -7.10
N THR A 98 34.53 1.77 -8.15
CA THR A 98 35.81 1.32 -8.70
C THR A 98 35.87 1.53 -10.21
N GLU A 99 36.96 2.11 -10.70
CA GLU A 99 37.22 2.24 -12.15
C GLU A 99 38.05 1.06 -12.69
N ASN A 100 38.72 0.33 -11.80
CA ASN A 100 39.58 -0.80 -12.14
C ASN A 100 38.75 -1.98 -12.69
N ALA A 101 38.93 -2.29 -13.98
CA ALA A 101 38.23 -3.39 -14.66
C ALA A 101 38.49 -4.76 -14.00
N LYS A 102 39.76 -5.04 -13.63
CA LYS A 102 40.16 -6.33 -13.04
C LYS A 102 39.40 -6.67 -11.75
N THR A 103 39.15 -5.67 -10.89
CA THR A 103 38.40 -5.88 -9.65
C THR A 103 36.92 -6.14 -9.91
N LYS A 104 36.34 -5.52 -10.95
CA LYS A 104 34.96 -5.80 -11.38
C LYS A 104 34.82 -7.23 -11.88
N ASP A 105 35.74 -7.67 -12.72
CA ASP A 105 35.74 -9.03 -13.27
C ASP A 105 35.81 -10.08 -12.16
N THR A 106 36.72 -9.90 -11.19
CA THR A 106 36.83 -10.80 -10.03
C THR A 106 35.59 -10.80 -9.13
N TYR A 107 34.85 -9.70 -9.06
CA TYR A 107 33.62 -9.61 -8.31
C TYR A 107 32.49 -10.37 -9.01
N TYR A 108 32.31 -10.14 -10.31
CA TYR A 108 31.28 -10.81 -11.11
C TYR A 108 31.54 -12.30 -11.27
N ASP A 109 32.80 -12.73 -11.28
CA ASP A 109 33.16 -14.15 -11.27
C ASP A 109 32.80 -14.84 -9.95
N LYS A 110 32.89 -14.11 -8.83
CA LYS A 110 32.49 -14.60 -7.49
C LYS A 110 30.99 -14.46 -7.23
N LEU A 111 30.29 -13.61 -7.99
CA LEU A 111 28.85 -13.45 -7.87
C LEU A 111 28.19 -14.72 -8.39
N ALA A 112 27.42 -15.40 -7.54
CA ALA A 112 26.90 -16.73 -7.81
C ALA A 112 26.25 -16.83 -9.20
N LYS A 113 26.94 -17.48 -10.14
CA LYS A 113 26.39 -17.82 -11.45
C LYS A 113 25.21 -18.79 -11.21
N PRO A 114 24.10 -18.69 -11.97
CA PRO A 114 22.98 -19.61 -11.81
C PRO A 114 23.51 -21.05 -11.91
N PHE A 115 23.10 -21.90 -10.97
CA PHE A 115 23.53 -23.30 -10.92
C PHE A 115 23.26 -23.98 -12.27
N SER A 116 24.33 -24.24 -13.02
CA SER A 116 24.27 -24.97 -14.28
C SER A 116 24.61 -26.41 -14.00
N VAL A 117 23.61 -27.29 -14.12
CA VAL A 117 23.78 -28.76 -13.99
C VAL A 117 24.91 -29.27 -14.88
N VAL A 118 25.08 -28.66 -16.06
CA VAL A 118 26.12 -29.00 -17.04
C VAL A 118 27.52 -28.65 -16.52
N GLN A 119 27.69 -27.50 -15.87
CA GLN A 119 28.95 -27.09 -15.25
C GLN A 119 29.23 -27.91 -13.99
N SER A 120 28.24 -28.16 -13.13
CA SER A 120 28.44 -28.94 -11.90
C SER A 120 28.77 -30.42 -12.16
N LEU A 121 28.30 -30.97 -13.28
CA LEU A 121 28.59 -32.35 -13.68
C LEU A 121 29.84 -32.48 -14.56
N ASN A 122 30.60 -31.39 -14.79
CA ASN A 122 31.77 -31.35 -15.69
C ASN A 122 31.50 -31.98 -17.06
N LEU A 123 30.25 -31.92 -17.54
CA LEU A 123 29.91 -32.45 -18.84
C LEU A 123 30.48 -31.47 -19.86
N LYS A 124 31.53 -31.89 -20.58
CA LYS A 124 32.08 -31.19 -21.73
C LYS A 124 31.03 -31.17 -22.84
N SER A 125 30.02 -30.31 -22.72
CA SER A 125 29.11 -30.05 -23.82
C SER A 125 29.94 -29.38 -24.91
N LYS A 126 30.06 -30.03 -26.07
CA LYS A 126 30.38 -29.30 -27.30
C LYS A 126 29.27 -28.27 -27.44
N ILE A 127 29.57 -27.02 -27.09
CA ILE A 127 28.62 -25.92 -27.19
C ILE A 127 28.29 -25.79 -28.68
N SER A 128 27.16 -26.37 -29.10
CA SER A 128 26.51 -25.90 -30.31
C SER A 128 26.13 -24.45 -30.01
N GLN A 129 26.87 -23.51 -30.59
CA GLN A 129 26.67 -22.07 -30.40
C GLN A 129 25.38 -21.54 -31.03
N VAL A 130 24.53 -22.43 -31.55
CA VAL A 130 23.21 -22.07 -32.07
C VAL A 130 22.22 -22.13 -30.90
N PRO A 131 21.79 -20.98 -30.36
CA PRO A 131 20.69 -20.99 -29.40
C PRO A 131 19.49 -21.65 -30.07
N LEU A 132 18.91 -22.64 -29.39
CA LEU A 132 17.69 -23.31 -29.88
C LEU A 132 16.67 -22.22 -30.22
N PRO A 133 16.11 -22.21 -31.45
CA PRO A 133 15.15 -21.19 -31.84
C PRO A 133 13.95 -21.27 -30.89
N LEU A 134 13.70 -20.20 -30.16
CA LEU A 134 12.52 -20.07 -29.31
C LEU A 134 11.29 -20.32 -30.17
N MET A 135 10.46 -21.29 -29.79
CA MET A 135 9.22 -21.58 -30.53
C MET A 135 8.41 -20.27 -30.63
N LYS A 136 7.87 -19.97 -31.81
CA LYS A 136 7.22 -18.67 -32.14
C LYS A 136 6.24 -18.17 -31.06
N LYS A 137 5.53 -19.07 -30.38
CA LYS A 137 4.61 -18.76 -29.27
C LYS A 137 5.26 -18.11 -28.04
N TYR A 138 6.54 -18.37 -27.78
CA TYR A 138 7.31 -17.77 -26.68
C TYR A 138 8.09 -16.52 -27.11
N SER A 139 8.38 -16.36 -28.41
CA SER A 139 9.06 -15.17 -28.93
C SER A 139 8.22 -13.88 -28.87
N GLN A 140 6.89 -14.02 -28.85
CA GLN A 140 5.93 -12.90 -28.85
C GLN A 140 5.35 -12.60 -27.46
N GLN A 141 5.77 -13.29 -26.40
CA GLN A 141 5.32 -12.98 -25.04
C GLN A 141 6.01 -11.69 -24.57
N VAL A 142 5.32 -10.55 -24.74
CA VAL A 142 5.70 -9.31 -24.06
C VAL A 142 5.72 -9.61 -22.57
N ASN A 143 6.89 -9.54 -21.94
CA ASN A 143 7.07 -9.87 -20.53
C ASN A 143 6.15 -8.98 -19.67
N PRO A 144 5.03 -9.51 -19.14
CA PRO A 144 4.04 -8.69 -18.44
C PRO A 144 4.65 -8.10 -17.16
N VAL A 145 5.58 -8.83 -16.55
CA VAL A 145 6.29 -8.43 -15.33
C VAL A 145 7.11 -7.15 -15.52
N LEU A 146 7.76 -6.97 -16.68
CA LEU A 146 8.54 -5.76 -16.95
C LEU A 146 7.65 -4.52 -17.08
N ASN A 147 6.48 -4.66 -17.71
CA ASN A 147 5.52 -3.57 -17.82
C ASN A 147 4.94 -3.18 -16.44
N ILE A 148 4.61 -4.19 -15.61
CA ILE A 148 4.16 -3.96 -14.24
C ILE A 148 5.24 -3.24 -13.43
N ILE A 149 6.51 -3.66 -13.51
CA ILE A 149 7.60 -3.02 -12.77
C ILE A 149 7.81 -1.57 -13.21
N LYS A 150 7.65 -1.26 -14.51
CA LYS A 150 7.70 0.13 -14.99
C LYS A 150 6.58 0.99 -14.39
N GLU A 151 5.34 0.49 -14.37
CA GLU A 151 4.23 1.21 -13.73
C GLU A 151 4.43 1.39 -12.23
N VAL A 152 4.98 0.38 -11.57
CA VAL A 152 5.34 0.42 -10.15
C VAL A 152 6.41 1.46 -9.87
N GLN A 153 7.42 1.54 -10.73
CA GLN A 153 8.46 2.55 -10.63
C GLN A 153 7.87 3.95 -10.80
N LYS A 154 6.98 4.17 -11.78
CA LYS A 154 6.27 5.45 -11.95
C LYS A 154 5.45 5.82 -10.72
N ALA A 155 4.68 4.88 -10.16
CA ALA A 155 3.88 5.11 -8.97
C ALA A 155 4.76 5.42 -7.74
N TYR A 156 5.83 4.65 -7.54
CA TYR A 156 6.73 4.81 -6.41
C TYR A 156 7.51 6.13 -6.47
N THR A 157 8.04 6.48 -7.64
CA THR A 157 8.73 7.77 -7.85
C THR A 157 7.79 8.95 -7.63
N PHE A 158 6.53 8.85 -8.09
CA PHE A 158 5.51 9.84 -7.79
C PHE A 158 5.29 9.98 -6.27
N ILE A 159 5.03 8.89 -5.56
CA ILE A 159 4.82 8.94 -4.10
C ILE A 159 6.03 9.57 -3.38
N MET A 160 7.25 9.18 -3.76
CA MET A 160 8.48 9.70 -3.15
C MET A 160 8.77 11.17 -3.48
N SER A 161 8.27 11.68 -4.60
CA SER A 161 8.39 13.09 -4.97
C SER A 161 7.57 14.01 -4.06
N GLN A 162 6.48 13.50 -3.50
CA GLN A 162 5.52 14.31 -2.74
C GLN A 162 5.89 14.39 -1.26
N ARG A 163 5.87 15.60 -0.69
CA ARG A 163 6.13 15.83 0.74
C ARG A 163 4.95 15.46 1.65
N THR A 164 3.77 15.23 1.07
CA THR A 164 2.53 14.92 1.79
C THR A 164 2.50 13.51 2.38
N PHE A 165 3.32 12.61 1.83
CA PHE A 165 3.51 11.26 2.35
C PHE A 165 4.72 11.25 3.29
N GLU A 166 4.48 11.05 4.58
CA GLU A 166 5.50 10.96 5.63
C GLU A 166 6.25 9.61 5.54
N ILE A 167 6.90 9.32 4.41
CA ILE A 167 7.62 8.06 4.15
C ILE A 167 9.13 8.31 4.18
N THR A 168 9.89 7.35 4.73
CA THR A 168 11.34 7.34 4.59
C THR A 168 11.72 7.22 3.11
N LYS A 169 12.40 8.24 2.59
CA LYS A 169 12.81 8.28 1.19
C LYS A 169 13.87 7.21 0.95
N HIS A 170 13.43 6.06 0.48
CA HIS A 170 14.30 5.02 -0.03
C HIS A 170 14.26 5.03 -1.56
N PRO A 171 15.40 4.80 -2.22
CA PRO A 171 15.46 4.67 -3.67
C PRO A 171 14.72 3.40 -4.12
N PHE A 172 14.22 3.36 -5.34
CA PHE A 172 13.51 2.18 -5.85
C PHE A 172 14.47 0.98 -6.05
N GLU A 173 15.69 1.29 -6.45
CA GLU A 173 16.76 0.34 -6.71
C GLU A 173 17.23 -0.39 -5.44
N VAL A 174 17.72 -1.60 -5.63
CA VAL A 174 18.41 -2.36 -4.59
C VAL A 174 19.90 -2.14 -4.75
N PHE A 175 20.55 -1.64 -3.70
CA PHE A 175 22.00 -1.52 -3.64
C PHE A 175 22.61 -2.76 -3.02
N TYR A 176 23.56 -3.35 -3.74
CA TYR A 176 24.41 -4.41 -3.22
C TYR A 176 25.75 -3.83 -2.85
N TYR A 177 26.03 -3.85 -1.55
CA TYR A 177 27.29 -3.41 -0.99
C TYR A 177 28.33 -4.52 -1.16
N PRO A 178 29.56 -4.21 -1.59
CA PRO A 178 30.65 -5.15 -1.49
C PRO A 178 31.06 -5.34 -0.03
N SER A 179 31.61 -6.51 0.27
CA SER A 179 32.26 -6.76 1.55
C SER A 179 33.49 -5.86 1.72
N LYS A 180 34.03 -5.77 2.95
CA LYS A 180 35.32 -5.08 3.21
C LYS A 180 36.47 -5.61 2.34
N LEU A 181 36.35 -6.83 1.82
CA LEU A 181 37.33 -7.49 0.96
C LEU A 181 37.01 -7.32 -0.54
N GLY A 182 36.03 -6.49 -0.90
CA GLY A 182 35.62 -6.29 -2.29
C GLY A 182 34.89 -7.48 -2.91
N THR A 183 34.46 -8.47 -2.12
CA THR A 183 33.72 -9.65 -2.59
C THR A 183 32.21 -9.41 -2.52
N PRO A 184 31.40 -10.08 -3.37
CA PRO A 184 29.96 -10.03 -3.22
C PRO A 184 29.54 -10.62 -1.87
N GLU A 185 28.46 -10.08 -1.33
CA GLU A 185 27.79 -10.71 -0.19
C GLU A 185 27.28 -12.11 -0.56
N HIS A 186 27.04 -12.93 0.46
CA HIS A 186 26.48 -14.26 0.28
C HIS A 186 25.13 -14.17 -0.48
N PRO A 187 24.83 -15.07 -1.44
CA PRO A 187 23.61 -15.00 -2.27
C PRO A 187 22.32 -14.96 -1.46
N VAL A 188 22.29 -15.60 -0.29
CA VAL A 188 21.15 -15.54 0.64
C VAL A 188 20.95 -14.12 1.19
N GLY A 189 22.02 -13.39 1.46
CA GLY A 189 21.97 -11.99 1.90
C GLY A 189 21.39 -11.10 0.81
N ILE A 190 21.93 -11.21 -0.40
CA ILE A 190 21.48 -10.52 -1.63
C ILE A 190 19.98 -10.75 -1.87
N ASP A 191 19.52 -12.01 -1.79
CA ASP A 191 18.11 -12.36 -1.96
C ASP A 191 17.22 -11.83 -0.83
N SER A 192 17.72 -11.82 0.41
CA SER A 192 16.99 -11.27 1.54
C SER A 192 16.78 -9.75 1.40
N LEU A 193 17.79 -9.03 0.89
CA LEU A 193 17.71 -7.59 0.65
C LEU A 193 16.67 -7.28 -0.43
N LEU A 194 16.70 -8.00 -1.55
CA LEU A 194 15.71 -7.85 -2.62
C LEU A 194 14.30 -8.17 -2.11
N ARG A 195 14.13 -9.26 -1.36
CA ARG A 195 12.83 -9.64 -0.79
C ARG A 195 12.29 -8.56 0.15
N LYS A 196 13.13 -8.05 1.07
CA LYS A 196 12.75 -6.95 1.98
C LYS A 196 12.33 -5.71 1.20
N LYS A 197 13.05 -5.38 0.12
CA LYS A 197 12.75 -4.23 -0.73
C LYS A 197 11.41 -4.37 -1.45
N VAL A 198 11.20 -5.50 -2.11
CA VAL A 198 9.95 -5.79 -2.83
C VAL A 198 8.77 -5.75 -1.87
N SER A 199 8.90 -6.36 -0.68
CA SER A 199 7.85 -6.30 0.35
C SER A 199 7.59 -4.87 0.82
N HIS A 200 8.63 -4.07 1.03
CA HIS A 200 8.48 -2.68 1.43
C HIS A 200 7.75 -1.85 0.37
N VAL A 201 8.10 -2.00 -0.91
CA VAL A 201 7.40 -1.32 -2.01
C VAL A 201 5.94 -1.78 -2.12
N LYS A 202 5.68 -3.10 -2.01
CA LYS A 202 4.32 -3.65 -1.98
C LYS A 202 3.51 -3.00 -0.86
N ASN A 203 4.07 -2.90 0.35
CA ASN A 203 3.40 -2.28 1.49
C ASN A 203 3.11 -0.80 1.26
N ILE A 204 4.05 -0.03 0.71
CA ILE A 204 3.85 1.40 0.40
C ILE A 204 2.71 1.58 -0.60
N LEU A 205 2.72 0.80 -1.68
CA LEU A 205 1.66 0.87 -2.69
C LEU A 205 0.32 0.37 -2.13
N GLU A 206 0.34 -0.51 -1.14
CA GLU A 206 -0.88 -0.94 -0.46
C GLU A 206 -1.48 0.13 0.43
N THR A 207 -0.65 0.89 1.13
CA THR A 207 -1.11 1.99 1.97
C THR A 207 -1.55 3.20 1.14
N PHE A 208 -0.81 3.52 0.08
CA PHE A 208 -1.08 4.66 -0.79
C PHE A 208 -1.61 4.16 -2.11
N GLN A 209 -2.90 3.83 -2.14
CA GLN A 209 -3.62 3.47 -3.36
C GLN A 209 -4.23 4.72 -4.00
N PRO A 210 -4.24 4.81 -5.36
CA PRO A 210 -4.93 5.87 -6.06
C PRO A 210 -6.45 5.74 -5.88
N ILE A 211 -7.14 6.88 -5.93
CA ILE A 211 -8.60 6.96 -5.95
C ILE A 211 -9.07 7.34 -7.36
N SER A 212 -10.26 6.90 -7.76
CA SER A 212 -10.83 7.36 -9.03
C SER A 212 -11.18 8.86 -8.95
N LYS A 213 -11.07 9.56 -10.07
CA LYS A 213 -11.36 11.01 -10.12
C LYS A 213 -12.81 11.30 -9.73
N GLU A 214 -13.74 10.47 -10.21
CA GLU A 214 -15.16 10.61 -9.90
C GLU A 214 -15.47 10.43 -8.41
N GLU A 215 -14.87 9.43 -7.77
CA GLU A 215 -15.05 9.20 -6.33
C GLU A 215 -14.40 10.30 -5.51
N LEU A 216 -13.25 10.81 -5.93
CA LEU A 216 -12.60 11.95 -5.29
C LEU A 216 -13.49 13.19 -5.35
N GLU A 217 -14.07 13.50 -6.50
CA GLU A 217 -15.00 14.62 -6.67
C GLU A 217 -16.26 14.45 -5.82
N LYS A 218 -16.83 13.23 -5.77
CA LYS A 218 -17.97 12.90 -4.89
C LYS A 218 -17.61 13.12 -3.42
N LEU A 219 -16.43 12.65 -2.99
CA LEU A 219 -15.94 12.82 -1.63
C LEU A 219 -15.78 14.31 -1.30
N MET A 220 -15.18 15.09 -2.21
CA MET A 220 -15.03 16.54 -2.07
C MET A 220 -16.37 17.28 -1.98
N LYS A 221 -17.39 16.85 -2.73
CA LYS A 221 -18.76 17.42 -2.66
C LYS A 221 -19.50 17.01 -1.40
N SER A 222 -19.25 15.80 -0.89
CA SER A 222 -19.86 15.28 0.33
C SER A 222 -19.34 15.90 1.64
N ARG A 223 -18.35 16.79 1.54
CA ARG A 223 -17.82 17.57 2.67
C ARG A 223 -18.93 18.45 3.26
N GLY A 224 -18.95 18.55 4.58
CA GLY A 224 -19.94 19.34 5.28
C GLY A 224 -19.95 19.03 6.76
N LYS A 225 -21.06 19.35 7.42
CA LYS A 225 -21.21 19.14 8.86
C LYS A 225 -21.07 17.67 9.24
N ILE A 226 -20.34 17.41 10.31
CA ILE A 226 -20.19 16.07 10.86
C ILE A 226 -21.54 15.58 11.39
N ASN A 227 -21.79 14.28 11.27
CA ASN A 227 -23.04 13.67 11.69
C ASN A 227 -23.35 13.93 13.18
N PRO A 228 -24.48 14.57 13.52
CA PRO A 228 -24.83 14.89 14.91
C PRO A 228 -25.09 13.65 15.77
N ASN A 229 -25.41 12.50 15.16
CA ASN A 229 -25.65 11.26 15.89
C ASN A 229 -24.37 10.70 16.53
N PHE A 230 -23.19 11.02 15.99
CA PHE A 230 -21.92 10.65 16.59
C PHE A 230 -21.76 11.33 17.96
N PHE A 231 -21.93 12.65 18.03
CA PHE A 231 -21.82 13.41 19.28
C PHE A 231 -22.84 12.96 20.32
N ARG A 232 -24.09 12.69 19.90
CA ARG A 232 -25.13 12.13 20.77
C ARG A 232 -24.77 10.76 21.32
N HIS A 233 -24.18 9.89 20.49
CA HIS A 233 -23.77 8.56 20.91
C HIS A 233 -22.63 8.61 21.93
N LEU A 234 -21.62 9.45 21.68
CA LEU A 234 -20.47 9.61 22.55
C LEU A 234 -20.86 10.21 23.90
N GLN A 235 -21.75 11.21 23.91
CA GLN A 235 -22.34 11.75 25.15
C GLN A 235 -23.02 10.65 25.97
N ARG A 236 -23.87 9.82 25.35
CA ARG A 236 -24.57 8.72 26.03
C ARG A 236 -23.60 7.68 26.61
N LYS A 237 -22.65 7.21 25.80
CA LYS A 237 -21.64 6.21 26.21
C LYS A 237 -20.89 6.66 27.48
N ARG A 238 -20.46 7.92 27.54
CA ARG A 238 -19.74 8.44 28.70
C ARG A 238 -20.64 8.70 29.92
N THR A 239 -21.91 9.07 29.70
CA THR A 239 -22.89 9.23 30.79
C THR A 239 -23.30 7.90 31.43
N GLU A 240 -23.25 6.80 30.67
CA GLU A 240 -23.53 5.44 31.15
C GLU A 240 -22.34 4.85 31.92
N GLN A 241 -21.10 5.24 31.58
CA GLN A 241 -19.88 4.77 32.24
C GLN A 241 -19.61 5.41 33.61
N THR A 242 -20.37 6.45 34.00
CA THR A 242 -20.11 7.19 35.25
C THR A 242 -21.34 7.27 36.13
N THR A 243 -21.14 7.09 37.44
CA THR A 243 -22.23 7.08 38.43
C THR A 243 -22.49 8.46 39.05
N SER A 244 -21.47 9.33 39.20
CA SER A 244 -21.62 10.62 39.89
C SER A 244 -21.89 11.82 38.96
N TYR A 245 -22.80 12.70 39.37
CA TYR A 245 -23.28 13.85 38.57
C TYR A 245 -22.21 14.93 38.32
N GLN A 246 -21.34 15.20 39.29
CA GLN A 246 -20.26 16.19 39.16
C GLN A 246 -19.22 15.73 38.14
N VAL A 247 -18.87 14.44 38.16
CA VAL A 247 -17.96 13.83 37.18
C VAL A 247 -18.60 13.81 35.78
N LYS A 248 -19.92 13.57 35.66
CA LYS A 248 -20.63 13.71 34.38
C LYS A 248 -20.49 15.12 33.77
N LYS A 249 -20.65 16.18 34.58
CA LYS A 249 -20.47 17.57 34.10
C LYS A 249 -19.03 17.87 33.67
N LEU A 250 -18.03 17.29 34.35
CA LEU A 250 -16.61 17.46 34.02
C LEU A 250 -16.21 16.65 32.78
N ILE A 251 -16.70 15.41 32.62
CA ILE A 251 -16.42 14.57 31.44
C ILE A 251 -17.06 15.13 30.16
N ILE A 252 -18.24 15.76 30.27
CA ILE A 252 -18.84 16.49 29.14
C ILE A 252 -17.96 17.69 28.73
N LYS A 253 -17.23 18.29 29.68
CA LYS A 253 -16.24 19.35 29.43
C LYS A 253 -14.87 18.80 28.97
N GLU A 254 -14.50 17.57 29.34
CA GLU A 254 -13.29 16.89 28.85
C GLU A 254 -13.45 16.49 27.37
N LYS A 255 -13.06 17.45 26.54
CA LYS A 255 -12.84 17.44 25.08
C LYS A 255 -13.24 16.15 24.36
N VAL A 256 -14.50 16.10 23.94
CA VAL A 256 -14.84 15.44 22.68
C VAL A 256 -14.05 16.15 21.58
N LEU A 257 -13.49 15.41 20.60
CA LEU A 257 -12.88 16.07 19.45
C LEU A 257 -13.88 17.06 18.85
N SER A 258 -13.43 18.29 18.65
CA SER A 258 -14.28 19.29 18.04
C SER A 258 -14.61 18.87 16.60
N GLU A 259 -15.72 19.41 16.09
CA GLU A 259 -16.07 19.21 14.68
C GLU A 259 -14.93 19.63 13.76
N GLU A 260 -14.22 20.71 14.09
CA GLU A 260 -13.04 21.20 13.37
C GLU A 260 -11.92 20.16 13.32
N GLN A 261 -11.59 19.52 14.45
CA GLN A 261 -10.55 18.49 14.49
C GLN A 261 -10.91 17.27 13.63
N LEU A 262 -12.18 16.87 13.60
CA LEU A 262 -12.65 15.78 12.74
C LEU A 262 -12.61 16.19 11.25
N GLN A 263 -12.98 17.43 10.94
CA GLN A 263 -12.82 17.96 9.59
C GLN A 263 -11.36 18.04 9.16
N ASP A 264 -10.44 18.36 10.06
CA ASP A 264 -9.01 18.39 9.76
C ASP A 264 -8.45 16.99 9.46
N ILE A 265 -8.93 15.95 10.13
CA ILE A 265 -8.60 14.55 9.78
C ILE A 265 -9.04 14.25 8.33
N ILE A 266 -10.28 14.61 7.97
CA ILE A 266 -10.81 14.39 6.62
C ILE A 266 -10.05 15.23 5.58
N ARG A 267 -9.69 16.47 5.90
CA ARG A 267 -8.88 17.34 5.03
C ARG A 267 -7.48 16.79 4.83
N LYS A 268 -6.83 16.31 5.90
CA LYS A 268 -5.51 15.65 5.82
C LYS A 268 -5.58 14.41 4.93
N TYR A 269 -6.61 13.58 5.11
CA TYR A 269 -6.85 12.42 4.24
C TYR A 269 -6.96 12.83 2.77
N LEU A 270 -7.75 13.86 2.48
CA LEU A 270 -7.96 14.30 1.10
C LEU A 270 -6.71 14.88 0.43
N ARG A 271 -5.88 15.61 1.17
CA ARG A 271 -4.59 16.12 0.68
C ARG A 271 -3.59 15.00 0.34
N GLN A 272 -3.76 13.84 0.96
CA GLN A 272 -2.96 12.65 0.70
C GLN A 272 -3.53 11.78 -0.43
N GLN A 273 -4.68 12.15 -1.03
CA GLN A 273 -5.21 11.41 -2.16
C GLN A 273 -4.58 11.86 -3.47
N TYR A 274 -4.45 10.91 -4.38
CA TYR A 274 -3.99 11.13 -5.74
C TYR A 274 -4.76 10.21 -6.69
N TYR A 275 -4.87 10.62 -7.94
CA TYR A 275 -5.63 9.92 -8.97
C TYR A 275 -4.79 9.75 -10.24
N LEU A 276 -5.23 8.86 -11.11
CA LEU A 276 -4.60 8.61 -12.42
C LEU A 276 -5.44 9.31 -13.50
N GLU A 277 -4.81 10.21 -14.25
CA GLU A 277 -5.42 10.91 -15.39
C GLU A 277 -4.48 10.84 -16.58
N ASN A 278 -4.96 10.29 -17.70
CA ASN A 278 -4.19 10.15 -18.95
C ASN A 278 -2.80 9.55 -18.71
N THR A 279 -2.72 8.43 -17.98
CA THR A 279 -1.49 7.70 -17.59
C THR A 279 -0.55 8.39 -16.61
N ASN A 280 -0.87 9.61 -16.16
CA ASN A 280 -0.06 10.35 -15.19
C ASN A 280 -0.74 10.40 -13.83
N TYR A 281 0.06 10.27 -12.76
CA TYR A 281 -0.41 10.44 -11.39
C TYR A 281 -0.48 11.92 -11.05
N LYS A 282 -1.62 12.35 -10.50
CA LYS A 282 -1.86 13.72 -10.05
C LYS A 282 -2.28 13.73 -8.59
N LEU A 283 -1.63 14.58 -7.80
CA LEU A 283 -2.01 14.81 -6.41
C LEU A 283 -3.29 15.64 -6.38
N ASN A 284 -4.17 15.36 -5.43
CA ASN A 284 -5.32 16.20 -5.16
C ASN A 284 -4.87 17.60 -4.71
N GLN A 285 -5.33 18.64 -5.40
CA GLN A 285 -5.06 20.03 -5.05
C GLN A 285 -6.19 20.55 -4.17
N LEU A 286 -5.90 20.73 -2.88
CA LEU A 286 -6.84 21.18 -1.85
C LEU A 286 -6.29 22.31 -0.99
#